data_AF-A0A9D3PJC5-F1
#
_entry.id   AF-A0A9D3PJC5-F1
#
_cell.length_a   1.000
_cell.length_b   1.000
_cell.length_c   1.000
_cell.angle_alpha   90.00
_cell.angle_beta   90.00
_cell.angle_gamma   90.00
#
_symmetry.space_group_name_H-M   'P 1'
#
loop_
_entity.id
_entity.type
_entity.pdbx_description
1 polymer ?
#
loop_
_entity_poly.entity_id
_entity_poly.type
_entity_poly.pdbx_seq_one_letter_code
_entity_poly.pdbx_strand_id
1 'polypeptide(L)'
;MCPYNLFYWDVTRLRANKELESKAINAYLPVLACKHNRGTTGKPAAVINSYAMTALWMGRPYRLKIDPMAYKIIVGILNEHHHWVLTGAMRH
;
A
#
# COMPACT_ATOMS: atom_id res chain seq x y z
N MET A 1 -11.55 -5.65 -10.52
CA MET A 1 -11.77 -5.65 -9.05
C MET A 1 -10.42 -6.00 -8.44
N CYS A 2 -9.97 -5.32 -7.39
CA CYS A 2 -8.64 -5.58 -6.80
C CYS A 2 -8.89 -6.45 -5.56
N PRO A 3 -8.77 -7.79 -5.67
CA PRO A 3 -9.27 -8.71 -4.65
C PRO A 3 -8.40 -8.66 -3.40
N TYR A 4 -9.03 -8.57 -2.23
CA TYR A 4 -8.38 -8.66 -0.93
C TYR A 4 -9.31 -9.36 0.06
N ASN A 5 -8.76 -10.25 0.88
CA ASN A 5 -9.49 -10.94 1.93
C ASN A 5 -9.32 -10.16 3.24
N LEU A 6 -10.42 -9.63 3.75
CA LEU A 6 -10.52 -9.05 5.08
C LEU A 6 -11.31 -10.00 5.97
N PHE A 7 -10.87 -10.16 7.20
CA PHE A 7 -11.60 -10.92 8.19
C PHE A 7 -12.29 -10.00 9.19
N TYR A 8 -13.32 -10.51 9.88
CA TYR A 8 -14.09 -9.72 10.83
C TYR A 8 -13.23 -9.10 11.94
N TRP A 9 -12.19 -9.80 12.41
CA TRP A 9 -11.27 -9.27 13.42
C TRP A 9 -10.37 -8.13 12.90
N ASP A 10 -10.14 -8.02 11.59
CA ASP A 10 -9.40 -6.89 11.01
C ASP A 10 -10.26 -5.62 11.09
N VAL A 11 -11.59 -5.76 10.97
CA VAL A 11 -12.57 -4.66 11.07
C VAL A 11 -12.72 -4.18 12.52
N THR A 12 -12.69 -5.08 13.50
CA THR A 12 -12.83 -4.69 14.92
C THR A 12 -11.67 -3.82 15.42
N ARG A 13 -10.51 -3.87 14.75
CA ARG A 13 -9.34 -3.01 15.02
C ARG A 13 -9.40 -1.63 14.37
N LEU A 14 -10.45 -1.32 13.59
CA LEU A 14 -10.71 0.04 13.08
C LEU A 14 -11.28 0.99 14.14
N ARG A 15 -11.56 0.49 15.35
CA ARG A 15 -12.12 1.29 16.45
C ARG A 15 -11.11 2.33 16.94
N ALA A 16 -11.62 3.43 17.51
CA ALA A 16 -10.79 4.46 18.12
C ALA A 16 -9.81 3.87 19.15
N ASN A 17 -8.58 4.39 19.17
CA ASN A 17 -7.49 3.95 20.05
C ASN A 17 -7.05 2.49 19.87
N LYS A 18 -7.33 1.87 18.72
CA LYS A 18 -6.76 0.56 18.33
C LYS A 18 -5.72 0.75 17.23
N GLU A 19 -4.65 -0.03 17.32
CA GLU A 19 -3.65 -0.08 16.26
C GLU A 19 -4.24 -0.74 15.03
N LEU A 20 -4.06 -0.07 13.90
CA LEU A 20 -4.51 -0.55 12.61
C LEU A 20 -3.64 -1.71 12.16
N GLU A 21 -4.28 -2.80 11.73
CA GLU A 21 -3.57 -3.97 11.22
C GLU A 21 -3.02 -3.77 9.82
N SER A 22 -1.86 -4.39 9.57
CA SER A 22 -1.23 -4.43 8.25
C SER A 22 -2.19 -4.92 7.16
N LYS A 23 -3.02 -5.94 7.45
CA LYS A 23 -4.03 -6.46 6.53
C LYS A 23 -5.08 -5.42 6.13
N ALA A 24 -5.52 -4.59 7.06
CA ALA A 24 -6.54 -3.57 6.79
C ALA A 24 -6.00 -2.50 5.84
N ILE A 25 -4.79 -1.98 6.08
CA ILE A 25 -4.16 -0.98 5.21
C ILE A 25 -3.82 -1.57 3.85
N ASN A 26 -3.28 -2.79 3.83
CA ASN A 26 -2.91 -3.48 2.60
C ASN A 26 -4.12 -3.80 1.73
N ALA A 27 -5.32 -3.94 2.30
CA ALA A 27 -6.55 -4.07 1.52
C ALA A 27 -7.06 -2.73 0.98
N TYR A 28 -6.96 -1.66 1.78
CA TYR A 28 -7.52 -0.35 1.44
C TYR A 28 -6.77 0.38 0.33
N LEU A 29 -5.44 0.43 0.39
CA LEU A 29 -4.66 1.24 -0.55
C LEU A 29 -4.68 0.76 -2.00
N PRO A 30 -4.66 -0.56 -2.29
CA PRO A 30 -4.90 -1.06 -3.65
C PRO A 30 -6.26 -0.63 -4.19
N VAL A 31 -7.32 -0.58 -3.37
CA VAL A 31 -8.64 -0.08 -3.81
C VAL A 31 -8.56 1.40 -4.20
N LEU A 32 -7.83 2.22 -3.43
CA LEU A 32 -7.61 3.63 -3.77
C LEU A 32 -6.82 3.80 -5.07
N ALA A 33 -5.72 3.05 -5.26
CA ALA A 33 -4.95 3.08 -6.50
C ALA A 33 -5.78 2.61 -7.70
N CYS A 34 -6.58 1.55 -7.53
CA CYS A 34 -7.48 1.07 -8.57
C CYS A 34 -8.56 2.10 -8.91
N LYS A 35 -9.10 2.84 -7.93
CA LYS A 35 -10.03 3.96 -8.17
C LYS A 35 -9.34 5.11 -8.91
N HIS A 36 -8.13 5.47 -8.52
CA HIS A 36 -7.34 6.51 -9.18
C HIS A 36 -7.05 6.19 -10.65
N ASN A 37 -6.60 4.95 -10.91
CA ASN A 37 -6.26 4.48 -12.25
C ASN A 37 -7.46 4.38 -13.20
N ARG A 38 -8.68 4.22 -12.66
CA ARG A 38 -9.91 4.27 -13.44
C ARG A 38 -10.33 5.69 -13.81
N GLY A 39 -10.06 6.66 -12.94
CA GLY A 39 -10.47 8.05 -13.13
C GLY A 39 -9.45 8.91 -13.88
N THR A 40 -8.21 8.45 -14.02
CA THR A 40 -7.12 9.25 -14.59
C THR A 40 -6.48 8.54 -15.77
N THR A 41 -6.61 9.12 -16.97
CA THR A 41 -5.83 8.70 -18.14
C THR A 41 -4.41 9.25 -18.03
N GLY A 42 -3.41 8.38 -17.98
CA GLY A 42 -1.99 8.75 -18.10
C GLY A 42 -1.19 8.99 -16.82
N LYS A 43 -1.78 8.81 -15.62
CA LYS A 43 -1.03 8.85 -14.33
C LYS A 43 -1.21 7.56 -13.54
N PRO A 44 -0.78 6.41 -14.07
CA PRO A 44 -0.96 5.13 -13.39
C PRO A 44 -0.23 5.13 -12.03
N ALA A 45 -0.94 4.71 -11.00
CA ALA A 45 -0.45 4.54 -9.64
C ALA A 45 -0.30 3.06 -9.27
N ALA A 46 0.80 2.72 -8.61
CA ALA A 46 1.02 1.41 -8.00
C ALA A 46 1.16 1.52 -6.47
N VAL A 47 0.84 0.43 -5.78
CA VAL A 47 0.98 0.31 -4.32
C VAL A 47 1.91 -0.84 -4.00
N ILE A 48 2.89 -0.56 -3.14
CA ILE A 48 3.75 -1.56 -2.50
C ILE A 48 3.17 -1.79 -1.10
N ASN A 49 2.78 -3.03 -0.81
CA ASN A 49 2.19 -3.38 0.48
C ASN A 49 3.20 -3.23 1.63
N SER A 50 2.70 -3.26 2.86
CA SER A 50 3.52 -3.02 4.04
C SER A 50 4.70 -3.98 4.18
N TYR A 51 4.49 -5.27 3.91
CA TYR A 51 5.54 -6.28 4.02
C TYR A 51 6.68 -6.06 3.02
N ALA A 52 6.31 -5.79 1.77
CA ALA A 52 7.25 -5.52 0.69
C ALA A 52 8.03 -4.23 0.94
N MET A 53 7.33 -3.17 1.38
CA MET A 53 7.95 -1.89 1.68
C MET A 53 8.87 -1.98 2.91
N THR A 54 8.48 -2.72 3.96
CA THR A 54 9.37 -3.00 5.09
C THR A 54 10.64 -3.75 4.65
N ALA A 55 10.52 -4.75 3.78
CA ALA A 55 11.70 -5.46 3.25
C ALA A 55 12.63 -4.53 2.47
N LEU A 56 12.07 -3.67 1.60
CA LEU A 56 12.81 -2.66 0.86
C LEU A 56 13.50 -1.64 1.78
N TRP A 57 12.78 -1.14 2.79
CA TRP A 57 13.28 -0.17 3.76
C TRP A 57 14.46 -0.73 4.58
N MET A 58 14.40 -2.01 4.94
CA MET A 58 15.49 -2.70 5.63
C MET A 58 16.66 -3.09 4.70
N GLY A 59 16.63 -2.71 3.43
CA GLY A 59 17.65 -3.09 2.44
C GLY A 59 17.70 -4.59 2.14
N ARG A 60 16.65 -5.35 2.46
CA ARG A 60 16.59 -6.79 2.17
C ARG A 60 16.37 -7.00 0.68
N PRO A 61 16.97 -8.06 0.08
CA PRO A 61 16.73 -8.39 -1.31
C PRO A 61 15.25 -8.75 -1.50
N TYR A 62 14.50 -7.86 -2.14
CA TYR A 62 13.08 -8.03 -2.41
C TYR A 62 12.82 -7.84 -3.91
N ARG A 63 12.20 -8.83 -4.55
CA ARG A 63 11.77 -8.72 -5.95
C ARG A 63 10.42 -8.02 -6.00
N LEU A 64 10.44 -6.76 -6.40
CA LEU A 64 9.23 -6.02 -6.76
C LEU A 64 8.50 -6.74 -7.90
N LYS A 65 7.21 -7.03 -7.68
CA LYS A 65 6.33 -7.65 -8.68
C LYS A 65 5.72 -6.63 -9.65
N ILE A 66 6.21 -5.40 -9.63
CA ILE A 66 5.77 -4.29 -10.48
C ILE A 66 7.00 -3.76 -11.23
N ASP A 67 6.81 -3.33 -12.47
CA ASP A 67 7.78 -2.47 -13.16
C ASP A 67 7.59 -1.04 -12.66
N PRO A 68 8.52 -0.46 -11.89
CA PRO A 68 8.39 0.91 -11.38
C PRO A 68 8.27 1.94 -12.51
N MET A 69 8.85 1.67 -13.70
CA MET A 69 8.87 2.61 -14.81
C MET A 69 7.50 2.73 -15.51
N ALA A 70 6.65 1.73 -15.37
CA ALA A 70 5.28 1.74 -15.89
C ALA A 70 4.34 2.66 -15.11
N TYR A 71 4.73 3.16 -13.93
CA TYR A 71 3.88 3.96 -13.05
C TYR A 71 4.40 5.39 -12.90
N LYS A 72 3.49 6.37 -12.90
CA LYS A 72 3.83 7.77 -12.58
C LYS A 72 3.89 8.01 -11.08
N ILE A 73 3.11 7.25 -10.32
CA ILE A 73 3.02 7.34 -8.87
C ILE A 73 3.24 5.95 -8.28
N ILE A 74 4.15 5.82 -7.34
CA ILE A 74 4.32 4.60 -6.56
C ILE A 74 4.19 4.98 -5.10
N VAL A 75 3.28 4.32 -4.40
CA VAL A 75 3.03 4.52 -2.98
C VAL A 75 3.42 3.28 -2.22
N GLY A 76 4.08 3.43 -1.08
CA GLY A 76 4.34 2.33 -0.15
C GLY A 76 3.91 2.66 1.26
N ILE A 77 3.74 1.61 2.06
CA ILE A 77 3.36 1.74 3.47
C ILE A 77 4.45 1.15 4.32
N LEU A 78 4.90 1.88 5.34
CA LEU A 78 5.78 1.35 6.37
C LEU A 78 5.04 1.39 7.71
N ASN A 79 5.28 0.40 8.56
CA ASN A 79 5.01 0.53 9.99
C ASN A 79 6.35 0.62 10.70
N GLU A 80 6.62 1.76 11.31
CA GLU A 80 7.81 2.00 12.10
C GLU A 80 7.39 2.32 13.53
N HIS A 81 7.76 1.46 14.48
CA HIS A 81 7.43 1.64 15.91
C HIS A 81 5.95 1.96 16.19
N HIS A 82 5.03 1.19 15.61
CA HIS A 82 3.57 1.39 15.74
C HIS A 82 3.03 2.64 15.05
N HIS A 83 3.86 3.35 14.29
CA HIS A 83 3.46 4.47 13.45
C HIS A 83 3.40 4.07 11.98
N TRP A 84 2.24 4.28 11.38
CA TRP A 84 2.03 4.05 9.96
C TRP A 84 2.51 5.24 9.15
N VAL A 85 3.44 4.99 8.23
CA VAL A 85 4.01 5.99 7.33
C VAL A 85 3.63 5.65 5.89
N LEU A 86 3.14 6.64 5.17
CA LEU A 86 2.89 6.55 3.73
C LEU A 86 4.07 7.18 2.99
N THR A 87 4.77 6.40 2.18
CA THR A 87 5.88 6.87 1.34
C THR A 87 5.42 6.94 -0.11
N GLY A 88 5.91 7.93 -0.85
CA GLY A 88 5.52 8.16 -2.24
C GLY A 88 6.69 8.56 -3.11
N ALA A 89 6.79 7.95 -4.28
CA ALA A 89 7.65 8.39 -5.37
C ALA A 89 6.76 8.86 -6.53
N MET A 90 7.06 10.04 -7.06
CA MET A 90 6.38 10.59 -8.23
C MET A 90 7.40 10.88 -9.32
N ARG A 91 7.08 10.44 -10.54
CA ARG A 91 7.88 10.74 -11.72
C ARG A 91 7.33 11.99 -12.41
N HIS A 92 8.21 12.97 -12.61
CA HIS A 92 7.91 14.18 -13.38
C HIS A 92 7.67 13.81 -14.85
#